data_AF-A0A7J9WWB2-F1
#
_entry.id   AF-A0A7J9WWB2-F1
#
_cell.length_a   1.000
_cell.length_b   1.000
_cell.length_c   1.000
_cell.angle_alpha   90.00
_cell.angle_beta   90.00
_cell.angle_gamma   90.00
#
_symmetry.space_group_name_H-M   'P 1'
#
loop_
_entity.id
_entity.type
_entity.pdbx_description
1 polymer ?
#
loop_
_entity_poly.entity_id
_entity_poly.type
_entity_poly.pdbx_seq_one_letter_code
_entity_poly.pdbx_strand_id
1 'polypeptide(L)' 'MLRKHQDGILAYFDCRIDNGLVEAMNNNAKAISHRARGFRTERAFTLAMLHCLGGLELPQTAHKFA' A
#
# COMPACT_ATOMS: atom_id res chain seq x y z
N MET A 1 -0.08 20.71 -18.49
CA MET A 1 -0.16 19.70 -17.41
C MET A 1 -1.55 19.65 -16.79
N LEU A 2 -2.08 20.73 -16.20
CA LEU A 2 -3.43 20.75 -15.59
C LEU A 2 -4.58 20.37 -16.54
N ARG A 3 -4.61 20.94 -17.76
CA ARG A 3 -5.64 20.61 -18.76
C ARG A 3 -5.72 19.11 -19.13
N LYS A 4 -4.62 18.36 -19.00
CA LYS A 4 -4.57 16.91 -19.29
C LYS A 4 -5.28 16.08 -18.20
N HIS A 5 -5.36 16.60 -16.98
CA HIS A 5 -5.98 15.94 -15.83
C HIS A 5 -7.30 16.61 -15.43
N GLN A 6 -7.83 17.49 -16.27
CA GLN A 6 -9.00 18.31 -15.99
C GLN A 6 -10.22 17.44 -15.63
N ASP A 7 -10.47 16.38 -16.40
CA ASP A 7 -11.62 15.49 -16.17
C ASP A 7 -11.56 14.82 -14.79
N GLY A 8 -10.38 14.36 -14.37
CA GLY A 8 -10.18 13.76 -13.06
C GLY A 8 -10.33 14.76 -11.90
N ILE A 9 -9.93 16.01 -12.11
CA ILE A 9 -10.10 17.09 -11.12
C ILE A 9 -11.58 17.46 -10.98
N LEU A 10 -12.30 17.56 -12.11
CA LEU A 10 -13.71 17.95 -12.12
C LEU A 10 -14.64 16.83 -11.65
N ALA A 11 -14.26 15.55 -11.81
CA ALA A 11 -15.02 14.41 -11.32
C ALA A 11 -15.33 14.49 -9.82
N TYR A 12 -14.51 15.17 -9.01
CA TYR A 12 -14.80 15.44 -7.61
C TYR A 12 -16.16 16.14 -7.40
N PHE A 13 -16.59 17.01 -8.31
CA PHE A 13 -17.89 17.70 -8.16
C PHE A 13 -19.08 16.76 -8.41
N ASP A 14 -18.89 15.70 -9.19
CA ASP A 14 -19.94 14.72 -9.52
C ASP A 14 -20.02 13.60 -8.49
N CYS A 15 -18.88 13.00 -8.12
CA CYS A 15 -18.83 11.81 -7.26
C CYS A 15 -18.19 12.05 -5.88
N ARG A 16 -17.61 13.22 -5.63
CA ARG A 16 -16.84 13.58 -4.41
C ARG A 16 -15.73 12.61 -4.05
N ILE A 17 -15.21 11.89 -5.05
CA ILE A 17 -14.06 11.01 -4.87
C ILE A 17 -12.79 11.85 -4.93
N ASP A 18 -11.99 11.79 -3.87
CA ASP A 18 -10.64 12.35 -3.82
C ASP A 18 -9.57 11.24 -3.79
N ASN A 19 -8.31 11.64 -3.92
CA ASN A 19 -7.18 10.71 -3.88
C ASN A 19 -6.74 10.33 -2.45
N GLY A 20 -7.39 10.87 -1.40
CA GLY A 20 -6.92 10.74 -0.03
C GLY A 20 -6.84 9.30 0.46
N LEU A 21 -7.85 8.48 0.12
CA LEU A 21 -7.83 7.05 0.48
C LEU A 21 -6.69 6.29 -0.20
N VAL A 22 -6.47 6.55 -1.49
CA VAL A 22 -5.40 5.91 -2.27
C VAL A 22 -4.02 6.36 -1.78
N GLU A 23 -3.88 7.64 -1.43
CA GLU A 23 -2.65 8.18 -0.83
C GLU A 23 -2.38 7.56 0.55
N ALA A 24 -3.40 7.39 1.39
CA ALA A 24 -3.27 6.70 2.67
C ALA A 24 -2.80 5.25 2.48
N MET A 25 -3.37 4.52 1.52
CA MET A 25 -2.92 3.17 1.16
C MET A 25 -1.47 3.15 0.68
N ASN A 26 -1.07 4.09 -0.18
CA ASN A 26 0.30 4.21 -0.67
C ASN A 26 1.30 4.54 0.45
N ASN A 27 0.92 5.39 1.40
CA ASN A 27 1.74 5.72 2.56
C ASN A 27 1.98 4.50 3.45
N ASN A 28 0.95 3.65 3.65
CA ASN A 28 1.10 2.39 4.39
C ASN A 28 2.06 1.43 3.67
N ALA A 29 1.92 1.26 2.35
CA ALA A 29 2.84 0.44 1.56
C ALA A 29 4.29 0.93 1.67
N LYS A 30 4.50 2.25 1.56
CA LYS A 30 5.81 2.89 1.69
C LYS A 30 6.43 2.67 3.08
N ALA A 31 5.62 2.74 4.14
CA ALA A 31 6.07 2.47 5.50
C ALA A 31 6.56 1.01 5.66
N ILE A 32 5.85 0.05 5.07
CA ILE A 32 6.26 -1.36 5.05
C ILE A 32 7.57 -1.53 4.29
N SER A 33 7.73 -0.90 3.12
CA SER A 33 9.00 -0.94 2.35
C SER A 33 10.17 -0.42 3.18
N HIS A 34 9.97 0.68 3.93
CA HIS A 34 11.02 1.25 4.79
C HIS A 34 11.38 0.35 5.97
N ARG A 35 10.42 -0.44 6.50
CA ARG A 35 10.66 -1.42 7.58
C ARG A 35 11.35 -2.68 7.07
N ALA A 36 11.09 -3.09 5.83
CA ALA A 36 11.68 -4.27 5.18
C ALA A 36 13.13 -4.05 4.70
N ARG A 37 13.99 -3.44 5.53
CA ARG A 37 15.40 -3.17 5.19
C ARG A 37 16.12 -4.48 4.84
N GLY A 38 16.80 -4.50 3.69
CA GLY A 38 17.52 -5.68 3.20
C GLY A 38 16.66 -6.67 2.38
N PHE A 39 15.33 -6.63 2.50
CA PHE A 39 14.41 -7.48 1.75
C PHE A 39 13.87 -6.73 0.53
N ARG A 40 14.68 -6.65 -0.53
CA ARG A 40 14.38 -5.88 -1.76
C ARG A 40 13.97 -6.72 -2.97
N THR A 41 13.78 -8.02 -2.81
CA THR A 41 13.25 -8.84 -3.89
C THR A 41 11.75 -8.59 -4.02
N GLU A 42 11.24 -8.63 -5.26
CA GLU A 42 9.80 -8.48 -5.55
C GLU A 42 8.97 -9.45 -4.70
N ARG A 43 9.35 -10.73 -4.69
CA ARG A 43 8.68 -11.76 -3.89
C ARG A 43 8.64 -11.44 -2.39
N ALA A 44 9.72 -10.93 -1.81
CA ALA A 44 9.74 -10.58 -0.37
C ALA A 44 8.85 -9.37 -0.08
N PHE A 45 8.83 -8.39 -0.98
CA PHE A 45 7.97 -7.22 -0.85
C PHE A 45 6.49 -7.58 -0.97
N THR A 46 6.12 -8.37 -1.99
CA THR A 46 4.76 -8.89 -2.19
C THR A 46 4.28 -9.67 -0.97
N LEU A 47 5.12 -10.55 -0.41
CA LEU A 47 4.79 -11.29 0.81
C LEU A 47 4.54 -10.35 2.00
N ALA A 48 5.40 -9.35 2.20
CA ALA A 48 5.23 -8.36 3.26
C ALA A 48 3.92 -7.56 3.10
N MET A 49 3.55 -7.17 1.88
CA MET A 49 2.28 -6.49 1.62
C MET A 49 1.07 -7.39 1.92
N LEU A 50 1.12 -8.67 1.53
CA LEU A 50 0.04 -9.61 1.80
C LEU A 50 -0.20 -9.81 3.31
N HIS A 51 0.87 -9.91 4.10
CA HIS A 51 0.73 -10.04 5.56
C HIS A 51 0.31 -8.73 6.23
N CYS A 52 0.90 -7.59 5.85
CA CYS A 52 0.66 -6.33 6.55
C CYS A 52 -0.59 -5.58 6.11
N LEU A 53 -1.00 -5.70 4.84
CA LEU A 53 -2.16 -5.01 4.27
C LEU A 53 -3.25 -5.98 3.81
N GLY A 54 -2.87 -7.17 3.34
CA GLY A 54 -3.79 -8.18 2.83
C GLY A 54 -4.39 -9.11 3.89
N GLY A 55 -4.01 -8.96 5.16
CA GLY A 55 -4.52 -9.79 6.26
C GLY A 55 -4.12 -11.26 6.19
N LEU A 56 -3.07 -11.60 5.41
CA LEU A 56 -2.57 -12.97 5.34
C LEU A 56 -2.01 -13.37 6.71
N GLU A 57 -2.55 -14.42 7.30
CA GLU A 57 -2.10 -14.91 8.61
C GLU A 57 -0.67 -15.47 8.52
N LEU A 58 0.05 -15.36 9.64
CA LEU A 58 1.36 -16.00 9.76
C LEU A 58 1.18 -17.52 9.90
N PRO A 59 2.06 -18.33 9.29
CA PRO A 59 2.03 -19.77 9.48
C PRO A 59 2.28 -20.12 10.95
N GLN A 60 1.68 -21.22 11.42
CA GLN A 60 2.02 -21.77 12.73
C GLN A 60 3.46 -22.29 12.71
N THR A 61 4.35 -21.65 13.47
CA THR A 61 5.74 -22.06 13.63
C THR A 61 5.95 -22.70 15.00
N ALA A 62 6.81 -23.72 15.07
CA ALA A 62 7.18 -24.37 16.33
C ALA A 62 7.88 -23.40 17.32
N HIS A 63 8.56 -22.40 16.78
CA HIS A 63 9.27 -21.38 17.55
C HIS A 63 8.79 -19.98 17.14
N LYS A 64 8.63 -19.10 18.12
CA LYS A 64 8.40 -17.67 17.93
C LYS A 64 9.58 -16.93 18.53
N PHE A 65 10.16 -16.01 17.76
CA PHE A 65 11.19 -15.11 18.26
C PHE A 65 10.50 -13.88 18.88
N ALA A 66 10.92 -13.49 20.08
CA ALA A 66 10.42 -12.31 20.79
C ALA A 66 11.14 -11.05 20.31
#